data_AF-U4KN94-F1
#
_entry.id   AF-U4KN94-F1
#
_cell.length_a   1.000
_cell.length_b   1.000
_cell.length_c   1.000
_cell.angle_alpha   90.00
_cell.angle_beta   90.00
_cell.angle_gamma   90.00
#
_symmetry.space_group_name_H-M   'P 1'
#
loop_
_entity.id
_entity.type
_entity.pdbx_description
1 polymer ?
#
loop_
_entity_poly.entity_id
_entity_poly.type
_entity_poly.pdbx_seq_one_letter_code
_entity_poly.pdbx_strand_id
1 'polypeptide(L)'
;MNHDILEEIDFKLANHTILFSDMTILIKKKKLYDLKYFSYYESWLYKYVDSWGKCDVFCYRVLNPMIQKYPNLYEHIKKWAHSEQIYVRRAAPVSLIISSQNFSVNYDVDKILEICNLLKNDNHIHVQKGIGWLLKYAYLSYPESIKDYLIRNKQDISKITFTYALEKMPMTLKMQLKKY
;
A
#
# COMPACT_ATOMS: atom_id res chain seq x y z
N MET A 1 -21.80 -16.73 12.88
CA MET A 1 -21.33 -15.89 14.00
C MET A 1 -20.36 -14.78 13.56
N ASN A 2 -19.23 -15.04 12.89
CA ASN A 2 -18.36 -13.96 12.36
C ASN A 2 -18.58 -13.62 10.85
N HIS A 3 -19.44 -14.33 10.12
CA HIS A 3 -19.82 -13.92 8.76
C HIS A 3 -20.82 -12.76 8.84
N ASP A 4 -21.79 -12.90 9.74
CA ASP A 4 -22.84 -11.94 10.07
C ASP A 4 -22.28 -10.54 10.40
N ILE A 5 -21.11 -10.45 11.05
CA ILE A 5 -20.53 -9.15 11.41
C ILE A 5 -20.01 -8.36 10.20
N LEU A 6 -19.50 -9.03 9.16
CA LEU A 6 -19.00 -8.32 7.97
C LEU A 6 -20.14 -7.87 7.07
N GLU A 7 -21.21 -8.66 6.99
CA GLU A 7 -22.46 -8.23 6.33
C GLU A 7 -23.07 -7.04 7.05
N GLU A 8 -23.12 -7.06 8.39
CA GLU A 8 -23.58 -5.92 9.17
C GLU A 8 -22.70 -4.67 8.95
N ILE A 9 -21.37 -4.83 8.90
CA ILE A 9 -20.46 -3.72 8.58
C ILE A 9 -20.69 -3.21 7.16
N ASP A 10 -20.82 -4.08 6.16
CA ASP A 10 -21.09 -3.68 4.77
C ASP A 10 -22.41 -2.90 4.67
N PHE A 11 -23.46 -3.40 5.30
CA PHE A 11 -24.75 -2.73 5.39
C PHE A 11 -24.62 -1.34 6.04
N LYS A 12 -23.89 -1.25 7.16
CA LYS A 12 -23.67 0.03 7.85
C LYS A 12 -22.85 1.01 7.02
N LEU A 13 -21.85 0.53 6.28
CA LEU A 13 -21.06 1.37 5.37
C LEU A 13 -21.91 1.91 4.23
N ALA A 14 -22.72 1.05 3.60
CA ALA A 14 -23.61 1.43 2.52
C ALA A 14 -24.67 2.46 2.95
N ASN A 15 -25.11 2.42 4.21
CA ASN A 15 -26.08 3.36 4.77
C ASN A 15 -25.44 4.53 5.53
N HIS A 16 -24.11 4.67 5.50
CA HIS A 16 -23.36 5.71 6.23
C HIS A 16 -23.64 5.75 7.75
N THR A 17 -24.03 4.62 8.34
CA THR A 17 -24.33 4.50 9.78
C THR A 17 -23.12 4.04 10.60
N ILE A 18 -21.96 3.85 9.95
CA ILE A 18 -20.66 3.66 10.58
C ILE A 18 -19.61 4.49 9.84
N LEU A 19 -18.69 5.13 10.58
CA LEU A 19 -17.56 5.80 9.97
C LEU A 19 -16.56 4.79 9.42
N PHE A 20 -15.91 5.14 8.30
CA PHE A 20 -14.92 4.29 7.67
C PHE A 20 -13.77 3.96 8.65
N SER A 21 -13.32 4.94 9.43
CA SER A 21 -12.31 4.76 10.47
C SER A 21 -12.73 3.75 11.55
N ASP A 22 -13.99 3.78 11.97
CA ASP A 22 -14.46 2.99 13.10
C ASP A 22 -14.57 1.53 12.74
N MET A 23 -15.03 1.24 11.52
CA MET A 23 -15.00 -0.12 10.96
C MET A 23 -13.57 -0.67 10.91
N THR A 24 -12.58 0.12 10.48
CA THR A 24 -11.19 -0.39 10.43
C THR A 24 -10.63 -0.67 11.82
N ILE A 25 -11.02 0.12 12.82
CA ILE A 25 -10.66 -0.10 14.22
C ILE A 25 -11.32 -1.38 14.75
N LEU A 26 -12.60 -1.59 14.44
CA LEU A 26 -13.35 -2.77 14.85
C LEU A 26 -12.71 -4.05 14.32
N ILE A 27 -12.41 -4.10 13.02
CA ILE A 27 -11.72 -5.21 12.36
C ILE A 27 -10.39 -5.50 13.06
N LYS A 28 -9.58 -4.46 13.29
CA LYS A 28 -8.28 -4.59 13.95
C LYS A 28 -8.39 -5.11 15.38
N LYS A 29 -9.32 -4.57 16.19
CA LYS A 29 -9.53 -4.98 17.59
C LYS A 29 -10.03 -6.43 17.69
N LYS A 30 -10.98 -6.81 16.82
CA LYS A 30 -11.54 -8.17 16.77
C LYS A 30 -10.65 -9.18 16.02
N LYS A 31 -9.54 -8.73 15.43
CA LYS A 31 -8.60 -9.54 14.64
C LYS A 31 -9.31 -10.36 13.54
N LEU A 32 -10.22 -9.74 12.80
CA LEU A 32 -11.00 -10.39 11.75
C LEU A 32 -10.14 -10.61 10.50
N TYR A 33 -9.22 -11.57 10.54
CA TYR A 33 -8.24 -11.81 9.47
C TYR A 33 -8.26 -13.25 8.97
N ASP A 34 -9.43 -13.88 8.87
CA ASP A 34 -9.55 -15.17 8.19
C ASP A 34 -9.64 -14.95 6.68
N LEU A 35 -9.03 -15.85 5.90
CA LEU A 35 -8.96 -15.73 4.43
C LEU A 35 -10.35 -15.53 3.78
N LYS A 36 -11.39 -16.16 4.33
CA LYS A 36 -12.78 -16.02 3.86
C LYS A 36 -13.32 -14.58 3.89
N TYR A 37 -12.74 -13.70 4.70
CA TYR A 37 -13.13 -12.29 4.79
C TYR A 37 -12.49 -11.42 3.69
N PHE A 38 -11.51 -11.94 2.96
CA PHE A 38 -10.75 -11.15 2.00
C PHE A 38 -11.64 -10.58 0.89
N SER A 39 -12.64 -11.33 0.41
CA SER A 39 -13.57 -10.86 -0.62
C SER A 39 -14.35 -9.61 -0.19
N TYR A 40 -14.74 -9.52 1.08
CA TYR A 40 -15.36 -8.32 1.65
C TYR A 40 -14.38 -7.14 1.63
N TYR A 41 -13.15 -7.36 2.10
CA TYR A 41 -12.15 -6.30 2.19
C TYR A 41 -11.72 -5.79 0.82
N GLU A 42 -11.57 -6.69 -0.16
CA GLU A 42 -11.32 -6.31 -1.54
C GLU A 42 -12.52 -5.54 -2.11
N SER A 43 -13.76 -6.03 -1.94
CA SER A 43 -14.96 -5.29 -2.34
C SER A 43 -15.01 -3.88 -1.72
N TRP A 44 -14.66 -3.73 -0.44
CA TRP A 44 -14.65 -2.43 0.25
C TRP A 44 -13.56 -1.50 -0.23
N LEU A 45 -12.40 -2.03 -0.64
CA LEU A 45 -11.36 -1.26 -1.31
C LEU A 45 -11.92 -0.60 -2.58
N TYR A 46 -12.66 -1.35 -3.40
CA TYR A 46 -13.26 -0.83 -4.63
C TYR A 46 -14.48 0.07 -4.43
N LYS A 47 -15.25 -0.12 -3.36
CA LYS A 47 -16.52 0.59 -3.13
C LYS A 47 -16.38 1.86 -2.29
N TYR A 48 -15.56 1.83 -1.25
CA TYR A 48 -15.65 2.81 -0.16
C TYR A 48 -14.36 3.62 0.05
N VAL A 49 -13.26 3.25 -0.62
CA VAL A 49 -11.97 3.95 -0.52
C VAL A 49 -11.84 4.99 -1.62
N ASP A 50 -12.12 6.25 -1.27
CA ASP A 50 -12.21 7.40 -2.17
C ASP A 50 -11.18 8.51 -1.85
N SER A 51 -10.26 8.25 -0.93
CA SER A 51 -9.28 9.23 -0.47
C SER A 51 -7.99 8.55 -0.01
N TRP A 52 -6.89 9.30 -0.03
CA TRP A 52 -5.59 8.78 0.40
C TRP A 52 -5.62 8.42 1.89
N GLY A 53 -6.37 9.19 2.71
CA GLY A 53 -6.51 8.94 4.14
C GLY A 53 -7.27 7.65 4.44
N LYS A 54 -8.40 7.39 3.74
CA LYS A 54 -9.10 6.10 3.86
C LYS A 54 -8.23 4.95 3.39
N CYS A 55 -7.52 5.12 2.25
CA CYS A 55 -6.63 4.10 1.71
C CYS A 55 -5.57 3.70 2.73
N ASP A 56 -4.83 4.66 3.30
CA ASP A 56 -3.73 4.37 4.21
C ASP A 56 -4.23 3.68 5.49
N VAL A 57 -5.32 4.18 6.08
CA VAL A 57 -5.95 3.58 7.27
C VAL A 57 -6.46 2.17 6.98
N PHE A 58 -7.06 1.94 5.81
CA PHE A 58 -7.54 0.62 5.39
C PHE A 58 -6.40 -0.36 5.19
N CYS A 59 -5.32 0.06 4.52
CA CYS A 59 -4.11 -0.74 4.38
C CYS A 59 -3.57 -1.16 5.74
N TYR A 60 -3.27 -0.21 6.64
CA TYR A 60 -2.63 -0.52 7.91
C TYR A 60 -3.44 -1.40 8.84
N ARG A 61 -4.76 -1.28 8.81
CA ARG A 61 -5.65 -1.94 9.78
C ARG A 61 -6.34 -3.16 9.22
N VAL A 62 -6.42 -3.32 7.90
CA VAL A 62 -7.21 -4.39 7.26
C VAL A 62 -6.38 -5.16 6.24
N LEU A 63 -5.87 -4.51 5.20
CA LEU A 63 -5.20 -5.23 4.11
C LEU A 63 -3.82 -5.78 4.50
N ASN A 64 -2.99 -5.00 5.20
CA ASN A 64 -1.61 -5.41 5.51
C ASN A 64 -1.60 -6.67 6.40
N PRO A 65 -2.37 -6.72 7.51
CA PRO A 65 -2.45 -7.95 8.31
C PRO A 65 -2.95 -9.16 7.51
N MET A 66 -3.89 -8.96 6.58
CA MET A 66 -4.39 -10.03 5.71
C MET A 66 -3.30 -10.56 4.78
N ILE A 67 -2.62 -9.67 4.06
CA ILE A 67 -1.60 -10.04 3.08
C ILE A 67 -0.39 -10.66 3.77
N GLN A 68 0.02 -10.14 4.94
CA GLN A 68 1.09 -10.73 5.75
C GLN A 68 0.75 -12.16 6.20
N LYS A 69 -0.52 -12.42 6.55
CA LYS A 69 -0.97 -13.75 6.96
C LYS A 69 -1.12 -14.71 5.78
N TYR A 70 -1.44 -14.20 4.60
CA TYR A 70 -1.72 -14.98 3.40
C TYR A 70 -0.92 -14.47 2.19
N PRO A 71 0.32 -14.94 1.99
CA PRO A 71 1.21 -14.46 0.93
C PRO A 71 0.67 -14.63 -0.50
N ASN A 72 -0.26 -15.56 -0.71
CA ASN A 72 -0.95 -15.78 -1.98
C ASN A 72 -1.84 -14.60 -2.39
N LEU A 73 -2.23 -13.72 -1.44
CA LEU A 73 -2.97 -12.50 -1.75
C LEU A 73 -2.13 -11.46 -2.49
N TYR A 74 -0.82 -11.66 -2.63
CA TYR A 74 0.05 -10.81 -3.45
C TYR A 74 -0.45 -10.67 -4.90
N GLU A 75 -1.04 -11.71 -5.47
CA GLU A 75 -1.62 -11.66 -6.82
C GLU A 75 -2.76 -10.62 -6.95
N HIS A 76 -3.49 -10.35 -5.87
CA HIS A 76 -4.51 -9.31 -5.86
C HIS A 76 -3.90 -7.90 -5.86
N ILE A 77 -2.77 -7.71 -5.18
CA ILE A 77 -2.03 -6.44 -5.18
C ILE A 77 -1.61 -6.06 -6.60
N LYS A 78 -1.17 -7.03 -7.40
CA LYS A 78 -0.86 -6.81 -8.82
C LYS A 78 -2.09 -6.40 -9.61
N LYS A 79 -3.24 -7.03 -9.38
CA LYS A 79 -4.51 -6.61 -10.00
C LYS A 79 -4.90 -5.18 -9.60
N TRP A 80 -4.71 -4.81 -8.34
CA TRP A 80 -4.99 -3.45 -7.87
C TRP A 80 -4.13 -2.41 -8.56
N ALA A 81 -2.87 -2.72 -8.86
CA ALA A 81 -1.98 -1.83 -9.60
C ALA A 81 -2.48 -1.50 -11.03
N HIS A 82 -3.30 -2.37 -11.64
CA HIS A 82 -3.91 -2.15 -12.95
C HIS A 82 -5.32 -1.54 -12.90
N SER A 83 -5.85 -1.25 -11.70
CA SER A 83 -7.21 -0.72 -11.56
C SER A 83 -7.38 0.67 -12.18
N GLU A 84 -8.54 0.96 -12.76
CA GLU A 84 -8.88 2.32 -13.21
C GLU A 84 -9.05 3.29 -12.02
N GLN A 85 -9.34 2.77 -10.82
CA GLN A 85 -9.56 3.57 -9.62
C GLN A 85 -8.23 3.97 -8.95
N ILE A 86 -8.05 5.28 -8.75
CA ILE A 86 -6.85 5.89 -8.17
C ILE A 86 -6.44 5.25 -6.84
N TYR A 87 -7.39 5.09 -5.91
CA TYR A 87 -7.07 4.65 -4.56
C TYR A 87 -6.93 3.13 -4.43
N VAL A 88 -7.51 2.38 -5.37
CA VAL A 88 -7.20 0.95 -5.53
C VAL A 88 -5.76 0.80 -6.01
N ARG A 89 -5.32 1.57 -7.01
CA ARG A 89 -3.90 1.58 -7.43
C ARG A 89 -2.96 2.02 -6.32
N ARG A 90 -3.32 3.05 -5.54
CA ARG A 90 -2.54 3.48 -4.37
C ARG A 90 -2.42 2.37 -3.32
N ALA A 91 -3.47 1.58 -3.11
CA ALA A 91 -3.44 0.50 -2.13
C ALA A 91 -2.40 -0.57 -2.48
N ALA A 92 -2.06 -0.76 -3.76
CA ALA A 92 -1.06 -1.73 -4.16
C ALA A 92 0.29 -1.55 -3.44
N PRO A 93 1.00 -0.41 -3.55
CA PRO A 93 2.27 -0.20 -2.84
C PRO A 93 2.07 0.02 -1.34
N VAL A 94 0.99 0.70 -0.92
CA VAL A 94 0.76 1.03 0.50
C VAL A 94 0.45 -0.24 1.32
N SER A 95 -0.14 -1.25 0.68
CA SER A 95 -0.48 -2.50 1.35
C SER A 95 0.75 -3.34 1.77
N LEU A 96 1.91 -3.05 1.19
CA LEU A 96 3.19 -3.68 1.53
C LEU A 96 3.92 -2.97 2.69
N ILE A 97 3.45 -1.79 3.11
CA ILE A 97 4.09 -0.97 4.16
C ILE A 97 3.45 -1.30 5.51
N ILE A 98 4.18 -2.00 6.36
CA ILE A 98 3.70 -2.43 7.66
C ILE A 98 3.74 -1.24 8.63
N SER A 99 2.65 -1.00 9.35
CA SER A 99 2.58 0.01 10.41
C SER A 99 2.55 -0.69 11.78
N SER A 100 3.70 -0.71 12.44
CA SER A 100 3.89 -1.27 13.79
C SER A 100 4.32 -0.16 14.77
N GLN A 101 5.33 -0.38 15.62
CA GLN A 101 5.99 0.70 16.35
C GLN A 101 6.70 1.66 15.38
N ASN A 102 7.26 1.11 14.30
CA ASN A 102 7.85 1.83 13.18
C ASN A 102 7.23 1.32 11.87
N PHE A 103 7.36 2.13 10.81
CA PHE A 103 7.07 1.69 9.45
C PHE A 103 8.21 0.82 8.91
N SER A 104 7.86 -0.27 8.25
CA SER A 104 8.83 -1.17 7.62
C SER A 104 8.20 -1.88 6.41
N VAL A 105 9.03 -2.51 5.60
CA VAL A 105 8.59 -3.38 4.50
C VAL A 105 9.25 -4.73 4.73
N ASN A 106 8.46 -5.80 4.81
CA ASN A 106 8.95 -7.16 5.00
C ASN A 106 8.42 -8.05 3.89
N TYR A 107 8.89 -7.78 2.67
CA TYR A 107 8.59 -8.53 1.45
C TYR A 107 9.88 -8.69 0.67
N ASP A 108 9.93 -9.73 -0.16
CA ASP A 108 10.98 -9.89 -1.15
C ASP A 108 11.14 -8.61 -1.98
N VAL A 109 12.39 -8.17 -2.15
CA VAL A 109 12.72 -6.99 -2.94
C VAL A 109 12.20 -7.10 -4.37
N ASP A 110 12.18 -8.29 -4.96
CA ASP A 110 11.69 -8.49 -6.31
C ASP A 110 10.18 -8.21 -6.40
N LYS A 111 9.41 -8.64 -5.39
CA LYS A 111 7.97 -8.34 -5.29
C LYS A 111 7.69 -6.86 -5.05
N ILE A 112 8.55 -6.18 -4.29
CA ILE A 112 8.45 -4.73 -4.06
C ILE A 112 8.68 -3.98 -5.37
N LEU A 113 9.75 -4.33 -6.09
CA LEU A 113 10.13 -3.70 -7.34
C LEU A 113 9.15 -4.02 -8.47
N GLU A 114 8.55 -5.21 -8.47
CA GLU A 114 7.45 -5.58 -9.39
C GLU A 114 6.28 -4.59 -9.27
N ILE A 115 5.76 -4.34 -8.05
CA ILE A 115 4.69 -3.35 -7.84
C ILE A 115 5.12 -1.95 -8.25
N CYS A 116 6.37 -1.55 -7.96
CA CYS A 116 6.89 -0.25 -8.37
C CYS A 116 6.94 -0.13 -9.90
N ASN A 117 7.33 -1.19 -10.61
CA ASN A 117 7.38 -1.22 -12.08
C ASN A 117 5.99 -1.15 -12.71
N LEU A 118 4.99 -1.82 -12.14
CA LEU A 118 3.61 -1.76 -12.64
C LEU A 118 3.04 -0.33 -12.56
N LEU A 119 3.47 0.46 -11.57
CA LEU A 119 2.94 1.79 -11.29
C LEU A 119 3.88 2.95 -11.64
N LYS A 120 5.09 2.68 -12.14
CA LYS A 120 6.12 3.73 -12.28
C LYS A 120 5.71 4.90 -13.16
N ASN A 121 4.85 4.64 -14.14
CA ASN A 121 4.30 5.61 -15.10
C ASN A 121 2.93 6.17 -14.67
N ASP A 122 2.44 5.89 -13.46
CA ASP A 122 1.17 6.41 -12.98
C ASP A 122 1.22 7.95 -12.88
N ASN A 123 0.21 8.62 -13.41
CA ASN A 123 0.13 10.07 -13.48
C ASN A 123 -0.45 10.72 -12.22
N HIS A 124 -1.06 9.93 -11.32
CA HIS A 124 -1.76 10.46 -10.18
C HIS A 124 -0.82 10.65 -8.98
N ILE A 125 -0.76 11.88 -8.47
CA ILE A 125 0.13 12.27 -7.36
C ILE A 125 0.02 11.38 -6.12
N HIS A 126 -1.19 10.94 -5.76
CA HIS A 126 -1.38 10.03 -4.62
C HIS A 126 -0.80 8.63 -4.88
N VAL A 127 -0.83 8.12 -6.11
CA VAL A 127 -0.21 6.82 -6.41
C VAL A 127 1.31 6.98 -6.38
N GLN A 128 1.85 8.02 -7.02
CA GLN A 128 3.27 8.35 -7.01
C GLN A 128 3.86 8.46 -5.60
N LYS A 129 3.15 9.12 -4.68
CA LYS A 129 3.52 9.20 -3.26
C LYS A 129 3.49 7.83 -2.58
N GLY A 130 2.54 6.97 -2.92
CA GLY A 130 2.47 5.59 -2.42
C GLY A 130 3.69 4.77 -2.83
N ILE A 131 4.09 4.84 -4.10
CA ILE A 131 5.31 4.19 -4.62
C ILE A 131 6.55 4.72 -3.90
N GLY A 132 6.68 6.06 -3.81
CA GLY A 132 7.83 6.68 -3.14
C GLY A 132 7.92 6.31 -1.66
N TRP A 133 6.77 6.17 -0.99
CA TRP A 133 6.70 5.72 0.40
C TRP A 133 7.16 4.26 0.54
N LEU A 134 6.73 3.37 -0.37
CA LEU A 134 7.18 1.99 -0.38
C LEU A 134 8.71 1.92 -0.56
N LEU A 135 9.26 2.60 -1.56
CA LEU A 135 10.71 2.63 -1.83
C LEU A 135 11.51 3.22 -0.65
N LYS A 136 10.98 4.28 -0.02
CA LYS A 136 11.59 4.92 1.17
C LYS A 136 11.83 3.93 2.30
N TYR A 137 10.87 3.06 2.60
CA TYR A 137 11.01 2.07 3.67
C TYR A 137 11.67 0.78 3.20
N ALA A 138 11.52 0.40 1.93
CA ALA A 138 12.26 -0.72 1.36
C ALA A 138 13.78 -0.46 1.38
N TYR A 139 14.23 0.79 1.23
CA TYR A 139 15.65 1.16 1.32
C TYR A 139 16.28 0.77 2.67
N LEU A 140 15.50 0.79 3.76
CA LEU A 140 16.03 0.42 5.09
C LEU A 140 16.38 -1.06 5.18
N SER A 141 15.79 -1.90 4.34
CA SER A 141 16.01 -3.35 4.29
C SER A 141 16.90 -3.75 3.10
N TYR A 142 16.80 -3.04 1.98
CA TYR A 142 17.44 -3.38 0.70
C TYR A 142 18.14 -2.16 0.08
N PRO A 143 19.13 -1.55 0.76
CA PRO A 143 19.69 -0.26 0.36
C PRO A 143 20.29 -0.27 -1.06
N GLU A 144 21.04 -1.32 -1.40
CA GLU A 144 21.69 -1.45 -2.71
C GLU A 144 20.66 -1.65 -3.83
N SER A 145 19.73 -2.60 -3.66
CA SER A 145 18.69 -2.87 -4.67
C SER A 145 17.79 -1.65 -4.94
N ILE A 146 17.42 -0.90 -3.90
CA ILE A 146 16.61 0.32 -4.07
C ILE A 146 17.43 1.44 -4.72
N LYS A 147 18.70 1.61 -4.36
CA LYS A 147 19.59 2.56 -5.02
C LYS A 147 19.71 2.26 -6.52
N ASP A 148 19.99 1.01 -6.87
CA ASP A 148 20.15 0.60 -8.27
C ASP A 148 18.83 0.72 -9.06
N TYR A 149 17.70 0.45 -8.42
CA TYR A 149 16.39 0.67 -9.03
C TYR A 149 16.15 2.16 -9.34
N LEU A 150 16.44 3.06 -8.39
CA LEU A 150 16.26 4.50 -8.56
C LEU A 150 17.18 5.08 -9.64
N ILE A 151 18.42 4.60 -9.75
CA ILE A 151 19.35 5.01 -10.81
C ILE A 151 18.81 4.56 -12.17
N ARG A 152 18.46 3.28 -12.32
CA ARG A 152 18.00 2.70 -13.59
C ARG A 152 16.71 3.33 -14.11
N ASN A 153 15.77 3.66 -13.22
CA ASN A 153 14.45 4.16 -13.59
C ASN A 153 14.31 5.68 -13.41
N LYS A 154 15.41 6.43 -13.23
CA LYS A 154 15.36 7.85 -12.88
C LYS A 154 14.52 8.69 -13.87
N GLN A 155 14.62 8.37 -15.17
CA GLN A 155 13.90 9.10 -16.22
C GLN A 155 12.41 8.68 -16.33
N ASP A 156 12.07 7.49 -15.84
CA ASP A 156 10.72 6.94 -15.93
C ASP A 156 9.87 7.32 -14.70
N ILE A 157 10.45 7.27 -13.50
CA ILE A 157 9.70 7.53 -12.27
C ILE A 157 9.45 9.03 -12.08
N SER A 158 8.27 9.36 -11.55
CA SER A 158 7.94 10.74 -11.25
C SER A 158 8.93 11.38 -10.27
N LYS A 159 9.15 12.70 -10.40
CA LYS A 159 9.95 13.50 -9.44
C LYS A 159 9.43 13.37 -8.00
N ILE A 160 8.12 13.17 -7.84
CA ILE A 160 7.47 13.00 -6.54
C ILE A 160 7.88 11.67 -5.92
N THR A 161 7.73 10.57 -6.68
CA THR A 161 8.18 9.23 -6.27
C THR A 161 9.65 9.24 -5.89
N PHE A 162 10.50 9.82 -6.75
CA PHE A 162 11.94 9.92 -6.51
C PHE A 162 12.25 10.70 -5.21
N THR A 163 11.63 11.87 -5.01
CA THR A 163 11.86 12.69 -3.83
C THR A 163 11.48 11.97 -2.53
N TYR A 164 10.32 11.31 -2.51
CA TYR A 164 9.86 10.53 -1.36
C TYR A 164 10.80 9.36 -1.05
N ALA A 165 11.23 8.62 -2.07
CA ALA A 165 12.11 7.46 -1.91
C ALA A 165 13.44 7.83 -1.23
N LEU A 166 13.96 9.03 -1.49
CA LEU A 166 15.22 9.52 -0.93
C LEU A 166 15.13 9.93 0.55
N GLU A 167 13.94 10.07 1.15
CA GLU A 167 13.79 10.73 2.46
C GLU A 167 14.62 10.07 3.58
N LYS A 168 14.74 8.74 3.58
CA LYS A 168 15.49 7.97 4.59
C LYS A 168 16.97 7.71 4.24
N MET A 169 17.42 8.15 3.07
CA MET A 169 18.81 7.97 2.64
C MET A 169 19.75 9.01 3.30
N PRO A 170 21.06 8.73 3.44
CA PRO A 170 22.05 9.73 3.86
C PRO A 170 22.13 10.91 2.88
N MET A 171 22.42 12.11 3.39
CA MET A 171 22.45 13.34 2.57
C MET A 171 23.43 13.24 1.39
N THR A 172 24.61 12.66 1.62
CA THR A 172 25.63 12.42 0.57
C THR A 172 25.07 11.58 -0.58
N LEU A 173 24.37 10.49 -0.26
CA LEU A 173 23.72 9.63 -1.25
C LEU A 173 22.59 10.36 -1.98
N LYS A 174 21.76 11.15 -1.29
CA LYS A 174 20.71 11.95 -1.95
C LYS A 174 21.30 12.91 -2.97
N MET A 175 22.41 13.58 -2.64
CA MET A 175 23.08 14.50 -3.55
C MET A 175 23.66 13.76 -4.76
N GLN A 176 24.24 12.58 -4.55
CA GLN A 176 24.75 11.75 -5.64
C GLN A 176 23.62 11.32 -6.59
N LEU A 177 22.53 10.78 -6.05
CA LEU A 177 21.38 10.31 -6.85
C LEU A 177 20.66 11.43 -7.60
N LYS A 178 20.70 12.66 -7.10
CA LYS A 178 20.15 13.83 -7.78
C LYS A 178 21.00 14.35 -8.95
N LYS A 179 22.29 13.97 -9.03
CA LYS A 179 23.22 14.38 -10.09
C LYS A 179 23.19 13.50 -11.34
N TYR A 180 23.00 12.19 -11.16
CA TYR A 180 22.51 11.32 -12.24
C TYR A 180 21.16 11.86 -12.73
#